data_AF-A0A4Q5UKI6-F1
#
_entry.id   AF-A0A4Q5UKI6-F1
#
_cell.length_a   1.000
_cell.length_b   1.000
_cell.length_c   1.000
_cell.angle_alpha   90.00
_cell.angle_beta   90.00
_cell.angle_gamma   90.00
#
_symmetry.space_group_name_H-M   'P 1'
#
loop_
_entity.id
_entity.type
_entity.pdbx_description
1 polymer ?
#
loop_
_entity_poly.entity_id
_entity_poly.type
_entity_poly.pdbx_seq_one_letter_code
_entity_poly.pdbx_strand_id
1 'polypeptide(L)'
;MKPGKKAIFAAIVLLLCLIIKLYSSSHSRVEAGYATLFFPKFAGVLRFLLGWIPISVGDIIYGIAIILLLWKLIRLLKFAAKRQSRSEYWRRLQNLTVGTVLTLALLYFIFNLFWGINYNRKGIAFQLGLPSQ
;
A
#
# COMPACT_ATOMS: atom_id res chain seq x y z
N MET A 1 26.53 12.17 -7.20
CA MET A 1 26.56 11.30 -6.00
C MET A 1 25.60 10.14 -6.23
N LYS A 2 26.02 8.88 -6.09
CA LYS A 2 25.13 7.72 -6.30
C LYS A 2 24.06 7.70 -5.20
N PRO A 3 22.76 7.58 -5.52
CA PRO A 3 21.73 7.47 -4.49
C PRO A 3 21.98 6.24 -3.63
N GLY A 4 21.83 6.38 -2.30
CA GLY A 4 21.95 5.24 -1.39
C GLY A 4 20.87 4.19 -1.67
N LYS A 5 21.15 2.91 -1.35
CA LYS A 5 20.22 1.77 -1.58
C LYS A 5 18.78 2.04 -1.12
N LYS A 6 18.62 2.74 0.02
CA LYS A 6 17.30 3.13 0.57
C LYS A 6 16.53 4.10 -0.33
N ALA A 7 17.21 5.05 -0.96
CA ALA A 7 16.59 6.01 -1.86
C ALA A 7 16.14 5.35 -3.17
N ILE A 8 16.95 4.41 -3.70
CA ILE A 8 16.57 3.61 -4.88
C ILE A 8 15.34 2.78 -4.57
N PHE A 9 15.35 2.07 -3.43
CA PHE A 9 14.19 1.30 -2.99
C PHE A 9 12.93 2.16 -2.86
N ALA A 10 13.06 3.35 -2.25
CA ALA A 10 11.95 4.29 -2.13
C ALA A 10 11.40 4.74 -3.49
N ALA A 11 12.28 5.08 -4.43
CA ALA A 11 11.91 5.47 -5.77
C ALA A 11 11.16 4.35 -6.50
N ILE A 12 11.61 3.10 -6.36
CA ILE A 12 10.94 1.93 -6.96
C ILE A 12 9.54 1.77 -6.38
N VAL A 13 9.38 1.80 -5.06
CA VAL A 13 8.07 1.64 -4.42
C VAL A 13 7.11 2.76 -4.86
N LEU A 14 7.57 4.01 -4.88
CA LEU A 14 6.75 5.14 -5.33
C LEU A 14 6.38 5.03 -6.82
N LEU A 15 7.30 4.57 -7.66
CA LEU A 15 7.03 4.32 -9.08
C LEU A 15 5.97 3.22 -9.25
N LEU A 16 6.03 2.14 -8.47
CA LEU A 16 5.00 1.10 -8.49
C LEU A 16 3.64 1.65 -8.07
N CYS A 17 3.57 2.48 -7.03
CA CYS A 17 2.34 3.16 -6.62
C CYS A 17 1.76 4.03 -7.74
N LEU A 18 2.63 4.77 -8.46
CA LEU A 18 2.23 5.60 -9.60
C LEU A 18 1.69 4.73 -10.75
N ILE A 19 2.38 3.64 -11.09
CA ILE A 19 1.93 2.70 -12.11
C ILE A 19 0.56 2.13 -11.75
N ILE A 20 0.34 1.71 -10.51
CA ILE A 20 -0.96 1.23 -10.04
C ILE A 20 -2.02 2.32 -10.21
N LYS A 21 -1.75 3.56 -9.79
CA LYS A 21 -2.72 4.65 -9.89
C LYS A 21 -3.10 4.94 -11.35
N LEU A 22 -2.11 4.97 -12.24
CA LEU A 22 -2.33 5.17 -13.68
C LEU A 22 -3.10 3.99 -14.29
N TYR A 23 -2.72 2.76 -13.97
CA TYR A 23 -3.40 1.56 -14.42
C TYR A 23 -4.89 1.58 -14.02
N SER A 24 -5.16 1.82 -12.74
CA SER A 24 -6.50 1.84 -12.12
C SER A 24 -7.41 2.98 -12.57
N SER A 25 -6.92 3.94 -13.35
CA SER A 25 -7.74 5.05 -13.87
C SER A 25 -8.80 4.64 -14.90
N SER A 26 -8.72 3.42 -15.45
CA SER A 26 -9.69 2.93 -16.44
C SER A 26 -10.37 1.66 -15.96
N HIS A 27 -11.67 1.76 -15.70
CA HIS A 27 -12.51 0.64 -15.28
C HIS A 27 -12.46 -0.53 -16.27
N SER A 28 -12.43 -0.25 -17.58
CA SER A 28 -12.35 -1.30 -18.61
C SER A 28 -11.01 -2.04 -18.58
N ARG A 29 -9.89 -1.34 -18.34
CA ARG A 29 -8.58 -2.00 -18.20
C ARG A 29 -8.51 -2.84 -16.93
N VAL A 30 -9.03 -2.31 -15.83
CA VAL A 30 -9.10 -3.00 -14.54
C VAL A 30 -9.93 -4.27 -14.66
N GLU A 31 -11.08 -4.20 -15.31
CA GLU A 31 -11.98 -5.33 -15.52
C GLU A 31 -11.27 -6.42 -16.34
N ALA A 32 -10.83 -6.10 -17.55
CA ALA A 32 -10.27 -7.09 -18.48
C ALA A 32 -8.89 -7.62 -18.02
N GLY A 33 -8.04 -6.77 -17.46
CA GLY A 33 -6.67 -7.14 -17.12
C GLY A 33 -6.53 -7.65 -15.68
N TYR A 34 -6.90 -6.83 -14.70
CA TYR A 34 -6.67 -7.19 -13.29
C TYR A 34 -7.73 -8.16 -12.78
N ALA A 35 -9.01 -7.81 -12.89
CA ALA A 35 -10.09 -8.54 -12.23
C ALA A 35 -10.38 -9.91 -12.86
N THR A 36 -10.35 -9.99 -14.20
CA THR A 36 -10.65 -11.23 -14.92
C THR A 36 -9.43 -12.14 -15.09
N LEU A 37 -8.24 -11.59 -15.37
CA LEU A 37 -7.06 -12.40 -15.71
C LEU A 37 -6.07 -12.56 -14.55
N PHE A 38 -5.65 -11.47 -13.92
CA PHE A 38 -4.58 -11.50 -12.92
C PHE A 38 -5.07 -11.98 -11.56
N PHE A 39 -6.08 -11.32 -11.00
CA PHE A 39 -6.53 -11.49 -9.63
C PHE A 39 -7.02 -12.92 -9.32
N PRO A 40 -7.79 -13.62 -10.18
CA PRO A 40 -8.22 -14.98 -9.90
C PRO A 40 -7.06 -15.96 -9.77
N LYS A 41 -6.04 -15.83 -10.64
CA LYS A 41 -4.81 -16.64 -10.60
C LYS A 41 -4.00 -16.32 -9.35
N PHE A 42 -3.80 -15.04 -9.06
CA PHE A 42 -3.06 -14.57 -7.89
C PHE A 42 -3.72 -15.04 -6.58
N ALA A 43 -5.04 -14.87 -6.46
CA ALA A 43 -5.82 -15.34 -5.31
C ALA A 43 -5.87 -16.87 -5.20
N GLY A 44 -5.78 -17.59 -6.33
CA GLY A 44 -5.64 -19.04 -6.35
C GLY A 44 -4.31 -19.49 -5.74
N VAL A 45 -3.20 -18.87 -6.14
CA VAL A 45 -1.87 -19.12 -5.55
C VAL A 45 -1.85 -18.77 -4.06
N LEU A 46 -2.43 -17.63 -3.68
CA LEU A 46 -2.48 -17.22 -2.27
C LEU A 46 -3.28 -18.22 -1.42
N ARG A 47 -4.41 -18.72 -1.93
CA ARG A 47 -5.21 -19.76 -1.26
C ARG A 47 -4.49 -21.11 -1.20
N PHE A 48 -3.77 -21.49 -2.24
CA PHE A 48 -2.96 -22.71 -2.23
C PHE A 48 -1.87 -22.65 -1.15
N LEU A 49 -1.18 -21.51 -1.05
CA LEU A 49 -0.06 -21.34 -0.11
C LEU A 49 -0.50 -21.08 1.34
N LEU A 50 -1.57 -20.30 1.54
CA LEU A 50 -1.96 -19.75 2.83
C LEU A 50 -3.37 -20.16 3.29
N GLY A 51 -4.14 -20.84 2.44
CA GLY A 51 -5.54 -21.18 2.74
C GLY A 51 -5.72 -22.22 3.85
N TRP A 52 -4.65 -22.90 4.26
CA TRP A 52 -4.64 -23.77 5.44
C TRP A 52 -4.58 -22.98 6.76
N ILE A 53 -4.22 -21.68 6.71
CA ILE A 53 -4.20 -20.81 7.88
C ILE A 53 -5.64 -20.29 8.10
N PRO A 54 -6.25 -20.50 9.27
CA PRO A 54 -7.65 -20.12 9.54
C PRO A 54 -7.84 -18.61 9.74
N ILE A 55 -6.82 -17.79 9.47
CA ILE A 55 -6.79 -16.35 9.65
C ILE A 55 -6.23 -15.71 8.38
N SER A 56 -6.80 -14.57 7.96
CA SER A 56 -6.29 -13.79 6.83
C SER A 56 -4.87 -13.28 7.11
N VAL A 57 -3.91 -13.75 6.32
CA VAL A 57 -2.52 -13.23 6.37
C VAL A 57 -2.47 -11.74 6.01
N GLY A 58 -3.39 -11.24 5.18
CA GLY A 58 -3.53 -9.82 4.91
C GLY A 58 -3.83 -9.01 6.18
N ASP A 59 -4.71 -9.52 7.03
CA ASP A 59 -5.09 -8.84 8.28
C ASP A 59 -3.92 -8.80 9.27
N ILE A 60 -3.10 -9.86 9.31
CA ILE A 60 -1.86 -9.88 10.09
C ILE A 60 -0.90 -8.79 9.59
N ILE A 61 -0.70 -8.69 8.28
CA ILE A 61 0.16 -7.66 7.66
C ILE A 61 -0.36 -6.25 8.00
N TYR A 62 -1.67 -6.01 7.91
CA TYR A 62 -2.26 -4.72 8.26
C TYR A 62 -2.18 -4.42 9.75
N GLY A 63 -2.39 -5.41 10.61
CA GLY A 63 -2.24 -5.27 12.05
C GLY A 63 -0.82 -4.84 12.44
N ILE A 64 0.19 -5.52 11.90
CA ILE A 64 1.61 -5.17 12.11
C ILE A 64 1.88 -3.74 11.62
N ALA A 65 1.38 -3.39 10.44
CA ALA A 65 1.55 -2.05 9.88
C ALA A 65 0.92 -0.96 10.75
N ILE A 66 -0.30 -1.17 11.24
CA ILE A 66 -0.98 -0.24 12.14
C ILE A 66 -0.16 -0.06 13.43
N ILE A 67 0.29 -1.15 14.05
CA ILE A 67 1.14 -1.10 15.25
C ILE A 67 2.43 -0.30 14.99
N LEU A 68 3.10 -0.53 13.86
CA LEU A 68 4.31 0.20 13.49
C LEU A 68 4.05 1.70 13.27
N LEU A 69 2.94 2.06 12.64
CA LEU A 69 2.54 3.45 12.43
C LEU A 69 2.21 4.14 13.76
N LEU A 70 1.45 3.48 14.65
CA LEU A 70 1.15 3.99 16.00
C LEU A 70 2.43 4.18 16.82
N TRP A 71 3.35 3.22 16.77
CA TRP A 71 4.63 3.34 17.48
C TRP A 71 5.49 4.50 16.96
N LYS A 72 5.50 4.73 15.63
CA LYS A 72 6.16 5.90 15.03
C LYS A 72 5.48 7.21 15.46
N LEU A 73 4.16 7.25 15.50
CA LEU A 73 3.38 8.40 15.95
C LEU A 73 3.69 8.75 17.41
N ILE A 74 3.66 7.78 18.32
CA ILE A 74 3.98 7.99 19.74
C ILE A 74 5.40 8.53 19.89
N ARG A 75 6.38 7.99 19.13
CA ARG A 75 7.75 8.51 19.15
C ARG A 75 7.85 9.93 18.63
N LEU A 76 7.09 10.29 17.60
CA LEU A 76 7.04 11.66 17.07
C LEU A 76 6.47 12.63 18.11
N LEU A 77 5.39 12.27 18.80
CA LEU A 77 4.77 13.09 19.85
C LEU A 77 5.72 13.28 21.05
N LYS A 78 6.32 12.20 21.55
CA LYS A 78 7.33 12.28 22.63
C LYS A 78 8.54 13.12 22.25
N PHE A 79 8.91 13.09 20.97
CA PHE A 79 10.01 13.87 20.44
C PHE A 79 9.69 15.36 20.32
N ALA A 80 8.50 15.69 19.81
CA ALA A 80 8.05 17.07 19.68
C ALA A 80 7.96 17.79 21.05
N ALA A 81 7.71 17.06 22.13
CA ALA A 81 7.67 17.58 23.50
C ALA A 81 9.05 17.87 24.11
N LYS A 82 10.18 17.45 23.49
CA LYS A 82 11.53 17.59 24.06
C LYS A 82 12.25 18.81 23.47
N ARG A 83 12.82 19.68 24.31
CA ARG A 83 13.70 20.77 23.83
C ARG A 83 14.99 20.17 23.25
N GLN A 84 15.19 20.29 21.94
CA GLN A 84 16.38 19.80 21.23
C GLN A 84 16.99 20.87 20.32
N SER A 85 18.25 20.65 19.94
CA SER A 85 18.92 21.45 18.91
C SER A 85 18.20 21.32 17.56
N ARG A 86 18.10 22.44 16.83
CA ARG A 86 17.44 22.53 15.52
C ARG A 86 17.94 21.46 14.54
N SER A 87 19.24 21.19 14.50
CA SER A 87 19.84 20.22 13.57
C SER A 87 19.39 18.77 13.85
N GLU A 88 19.34 18.37 15.13
CA GLU A 88 18.91 17.02 15.52
C GLU A 88 17.42 16.80 15.25
N TYR A 89 16.62 17.86 15.49
CA TYR A 89 15.20 17.88 15.15
C TYR A 89 14.94 17.59 13.68
N TRP A 90 15.56 18.37 12.77
CA TRP A 90 15.34 18.21 11.33
C TRP A 90 15.77 16.84 10.81
N ARG A 91 16.94 16.35 11.23
CA ARG A 91 17.45 15.04 10.81
C ARG A 91 16.52 13.90 11.25
N ARG A 92 16.02 13.96 12.48
CA ARG A 92 15.15 12.91 13.04
C ARG A 92 13.75 12.98 12.44
N LEU A 93 13.22 14.18 12.22
CA LEU A 93 11.97 14.40 11.51
C LEU A 93 12.05 13.84 10.08
N GLN A 94 13.12 14.15 9.34
CA GLN A 94 13.32 13.63 7.98
C GLN A 94 13.31 12.09 7.97
N ASN A 95 14.07 11.45 8.87
CA ASN A 95 14.12 9.98 8.95
C ASN A 95 12.77 9.35 9.30
N LEU A 96 12.01 9.97 10.22
CA LEU A 96 10.66 9.51 10.57
C LEU A 96 9.71 9.68 9.40
N THR A 97 9.68 10.85 8.76
CA THR A 97 8.80 11.14 7.62
C THR A 97 9.08 10.22 6.44
N VAL A 98 10.33 10.10 6.01
CA VAL A 98 10.72 9.20 4.91
C VAL A 98 10.34 7.75 5.23
N GLY A 99 10.64 7.32 6.47
CA GLY A 99 10.28 5.98 6.91
C GLY A 99 8.77 5.74 6.95
N THR A 100 7.96 6.74 7.32
CA THR A 100 6.50 6.64 7.35
C THR A 100 5.90 6.63 5.96
N VAL A 101 6.33 7.54 5.07
CA VAL A 101 5.91 7.57 3.67
C VAL A 101 6.20 6.24 2.98
N LEU A 102 7.38 5.65 3.23
CA LEU A 102 7.73 4.33 2.69
C LEU A 102 6.83 3.22 3.22
N THR A 103 6.53 3.21 4.52
CA THR A 103 5.60 2.24 5.11
C THR A 103 4.20 2.37 4.47
N LEU A 104 3.69 3.60 4.32
CA LEU A 104 2.39 3.85 3.69
C LEU A 104 2.37 3.48 2.20
N ALA A 105 3.44 3.77 1.47
CA ALA A 105 3.55 3.41 0.05
C ALA A 105 3.59 1.87 -0.14
N LEU A 106 4.31 1.15 0.71
CA LEU A 106 4.29 -0.32 0.71
C LEU A 106 2.91 -0.87 1.04
N LEU A 107 2.21 -0.29 2.02
CA LEU A 107 0.84 -0.70 2.35
C LEU A 107 -0.12 -0.46 1.20
N TYR A 108 -0.04 0.72 0.57
CA TYR A 108 -0.82 1.04 -0.63
C TYR A 108 -0.55 0.03 -1.75
N PHE A 109 0.71 -0.27 -2.01
CA PHE A 109 1.10 -1.24 -3.04
C PHE A 109 0.56 -2.64 -2.73
N ILE A 110 0.81 -3.17 -1.53
CA ILE A 110 0.36 -4.51 -1.11
C ILE A 110 -1.16 -4.59 -1.15
N PHE A 111 -1.86 -3.60 -0.60
CA PHE A 111 -3.32 -3.53 -0.64
C PHE A 111 -3.85 -3.59 -2.07
N ASN A 112 -3.32 -2.75 -2.97
CA ASN A 112 -3.75 -2.72 -4.37
C ASN A 112 -3.43 -4.00 -5.12
N LEU A 113 -2.23 -4.56 -4.90
CA LEU A 113 -1.81 -5.82 -5.51
C LEU A 113 -2.72 -6.98 -5.07
N PHE A 114 -3.06 -7.04 -3.78
CA PHE A 114 -3.82 -8.14 -3.22
C PHE A 114 -5.29 -8.07 -3.63
N TRP A 115 -5.94 -6.90 -3.57
CA TRP A 115 -7.32 -6.75 -4.08
C TRP A 115 -7.75 -5.32 -4.35
N GLY A 116 -6.99 -4.31 -3.91
CA GLY A 116 -7.42 -2.91 -3.95
C GLY A 116 -7.73 -2.38 -5.35
N ILE A 117 -7.10 -2.94 -6.38
CA ILE A 117 -7.41 -2.59 -7.78
C ILE A 117 -8.85 -3.00 -8.15
N ASN A 118 -9.41 -4.06 -7.54
CA ASN A 118 -10.80 -4.50 -7.80
C ASN A 118 -11.85 -3.44 -7.46
N TYR A 119 -11.56 -2.47 -6.59
CA TYR A 119 -12.49 -1.37 -6.29
C TYR A 119 -12.66 -0.40 -7.47
N ASN A 120 -11.76 -0.43 -8.46
CA ASN A 120 -11.85 0.38 -9.67
C ASN A 120 -12.46 -0.41 -10.84
N ARG A 121 -13.12 -1.54 -10.58
CA ARG A 121 -13.88 -2.30 -11.59
C ARG A 121 -15.15 -1.55 -11.98
N LYS A 122 -15.78 -2.00 -13.07
CA LYS A 122 -17.12 -1.51 -13.41
C LYS A 122 -18.09 -1.79 -12.26
N GLY A 123 -18.99 -0.86 -11.97
CA GLY A 123 -19.95 -0.98 -10.89
C GLY A 123 -20.88 -2.18 -11.06
N ILE A 124 -21.44 -2.66 -9.94
CA ILE A 124 -22.34 -3.82 -9.93
C ILE A 124 -23.56 -3.62 -10.84
N ALA A 125 -24.08 -2.40 -10.95
CA ALA A 125 -25.20 -2.08 -11.83
C ALA A 125 -24.87 -2.40 -13.30
N PHE A 126 -23.67 -2.02 -13.76
CA PHE A 126 -23.19 -2.35 -15.10
C PHE A 126 -23.04 -3.86 -15.28
N GLN A 127 -22.52 -4.57 -14.27
CA GLN A 127 -22.32 -6.03 -14.34
C GLN A 127 -23.65 -6.80 -14.39
N LEU A 128 -24.69 -6.27 -13.76
CA LEU A 128 -26.04 -6.84 -13.70
C LEU A 128 -26.96 -6.37 -14.84
N GLY A 129 -26.49 -5.49 -15.73
CA GLY A 129 -27.31 -4.92 -16.81
C GLY A 129 -28.42 -3.98 -16.31
N LEU A 130 -28.27 -3.43 -15.10
CA LEU A 130 -29.22 -2.47 -14.54
C LEU A 130 -29.02 -1.08 -15.16
N PRO A 131 -30.09 -0.29 -15.30
CA PRO A 131 -29.99 1.08 -15.79
C PRO A 131 -29.04 1.89 -14.90
N SER A 132 -28.08 2.59 -15.52
CA SER A 132 -27.27 3.59 -14.83
C SER A 132 -28.16 4.79 -14.48
N GLN A 133 -28.31 5.10 -13.20
CA GLN A 133 -28.92 6.36 -12.74
C GLN A 133 -28.00 7.55 -13.05
#